data_AF-X0XG48-F1
#
_entry.id   AF-X0XG48-F1
#
_cell.length_a   1.000
_cell.length_b   1.000
_cell.length_c   1.000
_cell.angle_alpha   90.00
_cell.angle_beta   90.00
_cell.angle_gamma   90.00
#
_symmetry.space_group_name_H-M   'P 1'
#
loop_
_entity.id
_entity.type
_entity.pdbx_description
1 polymer ?
#
loop_
_entity_poly.entity_id
_entity_poly.type
_entity_poly.pdbx_seq_one_letter_code
_entity_poly.pdbx_strand_id
1 'polypeptide(L)'
;DLNIVRTTYQALATVLGGIQSLALSCHDEALSLPTEEAQRIAVRTQQIIAYESGVTDSADPLAGSYFIEWLTNELEKGAWEYLHHIEEMGGAVTAIESGYIQREIQEASWAYQRAVDEDKKTIVGVNRFQVEDEEPQMIFRVNPETELSQLKKFRAFKKQRDDAPVRATLKRLDGACRSDEGPS
;
A
#
# COMPACT_ATOMS: atom_id res chain seq x y z
N ASP A 1 3.78 12.60 -14.69
CA ASP A 1 2.86 13.73 -14.47
C ASP A 1 1.42 13.37 -14.13
N LEU A 2 0.70 12.56 -14.94
CA LEU A 2 -0.71 12.21 -14.66
C LEU A 2 -0.93 11.61 -13.27
N ASN A 3 0.04 10.84 -12.77
CA ASN A 3 0.00 10.27 -11.44
C ASN A 3 0.01 11.33 -10.32
N ILE A 4 0.62 12.50 -10.51
CA ILE A 4 0.56 13.59 -9.51
C ILE A 4 -0.89 14.01 -9.27
N VAL A 5 -1.66 14.18 -10.36
CA VAL A 5 -3.08 14.57 -10.29
C VAL A 5 -3.92 13.49 -9.63
N ARG A 6 -3.76 12.22 -10.06
CA ARG A 6 -4.46 11.07 -9.46
C ARG A 6 -4.23 10.99 -7.97
N THR A 7 -2.95 11.07 -7.59
CA THR A 7 -2.52 10.94 -6.20
C THR A 7 -2.95 12.14 -5.36
N THR A 8 -3.09 13.34 -5.94
CA THR A 8 -3.66 14.50 -5.24
C THR A 8 -5.13 14.26 -4.86
N TYR A 9 -5.95 13.75 -5.79
CA TYR A 9 -7.35 13.42 -5.48
C TYR A 9 -7.47 12.30 -4.44
N GLN A 10 -6.63 11.28 -4.53
CA GLN A 10 -6.58 10.19 -3.55
C GLN A 10 -6.18 10.72 -2.17
N ALA A 11 -5.14 11.54 -2.08
CA ALA A 11 -4.72 12.19 -0.83
C ALA A 11 -5.86 13.00 -0.21
N LEU A 12 -6.52 13.84 -1.02
CA LEU A 12 -7.63 14.65 -0.55
C LEU A 12 -8.77 13.79 -0.02
N ALA A 13 -9.17 12.74 -0.76
CA ALA A 13 -10.21 11.81 -0.33
C ALA A 13 -9.84 11.12 0.99
N THR A 14 -8.58 10.70 1.16
CA THR A 14 -8.13 10.08 2.41
C THR A 14 -8.15 11.06 3.59
N VAL A 15 -7.73 12.32 3.38
CA VAL A 15 -7.77 13.36 4.42
C VAL A 15 -9.21 13.65 4.84
N LEU A 16 -10.12 13.78 3.88
CA LEU A 16 -11.56 13.95 4.15
C LEU A 16 -12.18 12.74 4.87
N GLY A 17 -11.61 11.54 4.68
CA GLY A 17 -11.99 10.32 5.41
C GLY A 17 -11.43 10.22 6.84
N GLY A 18 -10.68 11.21 7.33
CA GLY A 18 -10.24 11.28 8.72
C GLY A 18 -9.10 10.31 9.09
N ILE A 19 -8.20 9.99 8.15
CA ILE A 19 -7.02 9.15 8.41
C ILE A 19 -6.05 9.77 9.42
N GLN A 20 -5.28 8.92 10.12
CA GLN A 20 -4.26 9.37 11.09
C GLN A 20 -2.85 9.47 10.49
N SER A 21 -2.59 8.77 9.38
CA SER A 21 -1.31 8.79 8.70
C SER A 21 -1.48 8.56 7.21
N LEU A 22 -0.76 9.32 6.39
CA LEU A 22 -0.78 9.21 4.94
C LEU A 22 0.63 8.89 4.42
N ALA A 23 0.77 7.77 3.73
CA ALA A 23 1.90 7.51 2.85
C ALA A 23 1.42 7.75 1.42
N LEU A 24 2.04 8.71 0.75
CA LEU A 24 1.60 9.12 -0.58
C LEU A 24 2.53 8.54 -1.65
N SER A 25 1.95 7.83 -2.60
CA SER A 25 2.63 7.28 -3.77
C SER A 25 3.33 8.35 -4.59
N CYS A 26 4.54 8.07 -5.03
CA CYS A 26 5.28 8.96 -5.91
C CYS A 26 4.86 8.75 -7.36
N HIS A 27 5.00 9.80 -8.19
CA HIS A 27 4.52 9.74 -9.57
C HIS A 27 5.32 8.78 -10.46
N ASP A 28 6.54 8.44 -10.04
CA ASP A 28 7.50 7.50 -10.65
C ASP A 28 7.40 6.07 -10.07
N GLU A 29 6.46 5.80 -9.15
CA GLU A 29 6.33 4.49 -8.48
C GLU A 29 6.10 3.33 -9.46
N ALA A 30 5.46 3.60 -10.60
CA ALA A 30 5.23 2.59 -11.64
C ALA A 30 6.53 2.15 -12.35
N LEU A 31 7.64 2.88 -12.18
CA LEU A 31 8.89 2.65 -12.90
C LEU A 31 10.04 2.19 -12.00
N SER A 32 10.14 2.73 -10.78
CA SER A 32 11.21 2.38 -9.84
C SER A 32 10.90 2.84 -8.42
N LEU A 33 11.83 2.58 -7.49
CA LEU A 33 11.85 3.29 -6.22
C LEU A 33 11.86 4.81 -6.46
N PRO A 34 11.18 5.58 -5.61
CA PRO A 34 11.00 7.00 -5.85
C PRO A 34 12.31 7.76 -5.75
N THR A 35 12.49 8.70 -6.69
CA THR A 35 13.56 9.69 -6.63
C THR A 35 13.32 10.70 -5.51
N GLU A 36 14.37 11.41 -5.06
CA GLU A 36 14.22 12.49 -4.06
C GLU A 36 13.27 13.60 -4.53
N GLU A 37 13.26 13.87 -5.84
CA GLU A 37 12.36 14.84 -6.45
C GLU A 37 10.90 14.37 -6.40
N ALA A 38 10.64 13.12 -6.78
CA ALA A 38 9.29 12.56 -6.71
C ALA A 38 8.78 12.49 -5.26
N GLN A 39 9.64 12.09 -4.31
CA GLN A 39 9.33 12.10 -2.89
C GLN A 39 9.00 13.52 -2.39
N ARG A 40 9.74 14.53 -2.85
CA ARG A 40 9.49 15.94 -2.50
C ARG A 40 8.12 16.37 -3.01
N ILE A 41 7.74 16.02 -4.24
CA ILE A 41 6.41 16.33 -4.79
C ILE A 41 5.32 15.67 -3.95
N ALA A 42 5.49 14.40 -3.57
CA ALA A 42 4.54 13.70 -2.71
C ALA A 42 4.35 14.41 -1.35
N VAL A 43 5.44 14.82 -0.70
CA VAL A 43 5.37 15.59 0.56
C VAL A 43 4.72 16.96 0.36
N ARG A 44 5.06 17.68 -0.72
CA ARG A 44 4.46 18.99 -1.03
C ARG A 44 2.97 18.88 -1.30
N THR A 45 2.52 17.82 -1.96
CA THR A 45 1.09 17.54 -2.17
C THR A 45 0.34 17.42 -0.85
N GLN A 46 0.90 16.68 0.12
CA GLN A 46 0.31 16.59 1.47
C GLN A 46 0.30 17.94 2.18
N GLN A 47 1.37 18.74 2.06
CA GLN A 47 1.44 20.06 2.68
C GLN A 47 0.43 21.05 2.11
N ILE A 48 0.24 21.05 0.79
CA ILE A 48 -0.77 21.89 0.12
C ILE A 48 -2.17 21.51 0.64
N ILE A 49 -2.48 20.21 0.72
CA ILE A 49 -3.77 19.77 1.29
C ILE A 49 -3.90 20.22 2.75
N ALA A 50 -2.87 20.02 3.57
CA ALA A 50 -2.94 20.31 5.00
C ALA A 50 -3.02 21.80 5.34
N TYR A 51 -2.34 22.66 4.58
CA TYR A 51 -2.14 24.07 4.95
C TYR A 51 -2.77 25.08 3.99
N GLU A 52 -3.12 24.70 2.76
CA GLU A 52 -3.65 25.64 1.75
C GLU A 52 -5.10 25.34 1.35
N SER A 53 -5.57 24.09 1.47
CA SER A 53 -6.89 23.71 0.96
C SER A 53 -8.07 24.04 1.88
N GLY A 54 -7.81 24.28 3.17
CA GLY A 54 -8.84 24.55 4.20
C GLY A 54 -9.64 23.31 4.64
N VAL A 55 -9.39 22.12 4.09
CA VAL A 55 -10.14 20.91 4.45
C VAL A 55 -9.88 20.42 5.88
N THR A 56 -8.82 20.92 6.51
CA THR A 56 -8.45 20.62 7.90
C THR A 56 -9.13 21.56 8.91
N ASP A 57 -9.86 22.57 8.47
CA ASP A 57 -10.54 23.55 9.33
C ASP A 57 -11.80 22.95 10.01
N SER A 58 -12.32 21.84 9.48
CA SER A 58 -13.41 21.06 10.08
C SER A 58 -12.98 19.61 10.27
N ALA A 59 -13.42 18.97 11.36
CA ALA A 59 -13.08 17.58 11.67
C ALA A 59 -13.71 16.58 10.68
N ASP A 60 -14.94 16.85 10.24
CA ASP A 60 -15.62 16.09 9.19
C ASP A 60 -16.33 17.08 8.24
N PRO A 61 -15.66 17.52 7.16
CA PRO A 61 -16.25 18.42 6.18
C PRO A 61 -17.37 17.80 5.34
N LEU A 62 -17.51 16.46 5.36
CA LEU A 62 -18.48 15.74 4.52
C LEU A 62 -19.76 15.36 5.28
N ALA A 63 -19.76 15.47 6.62
CA ALA A 63 -20.91 15.22 7.47
C ALA A 63 -22.20 15.90 6.95
N GLY A 64 -23.28 15.12 6.83
CA GLY A 64 -24.57 15.59 6.36
C GLY A 64 -24.74 15.63 4.84
N SER A 65 -23.70 15.31 4.06
CA SER A 65 -23.84 15.09 2.62
C SER A 65 -24.69 13.85 2.36
N TYR A 66 -25.92 14.04 1.86
CA TYR A 66 -26.85 12.94 1.58
C TYR A 66 -26.21 11.77 0.81
N PHE A 67 -25.40 12.08 -0.21
CA PHE A 67 -24.74 11.06 -1.02
C PHE A 67 -23.66 10.30 -0.23
N ILE A 68 -22.83 11.00 0.55
CA ILE A 68 -21.76 10.37 1.33
C ILE A 68 -22.36 9.56 2.48
N GLU A 69 -23.38 10.07 3.16
CA GLU A 69 -24.09 9.34 4.23
C GLU A 69 -24.74 8.06 3.68
N TRP A 70 -25.42 8.14 2.55
CA TRP A 70 -25.99 6.97 1.88
C TRP A 70 -24.90 5.96 1.47
N LEU A 71 -23.81 6.42 0.85
CA LEU A 71 -22.72 5.55 0.42
C LEU A 71 -22.02 4.90 1.61
N THR A 72 -21.88 5.62 2.72
CA THR A 72 -21.31 5.10 3.98
C THR A 72 -22.16 3.96 4.51
N ASN A 73 -23.48 4.12 4.56
CA ASN A 73 -24.40 3.06 4.99
C ASN A 73 -24.35 1.83 4.07
N GLU A 74 -24.30 2.01 2.75
CA GLU A 74 -24.21 0.89 1.81
C GLU A 74 -22.87 0.12 1.95
N LEU A 75 -21.76 0.84 2.15
CA LEU A 75 -20.45 0.22 2.38
C LEU A 75 -20.41 -0.53 3.72
N GLU A 76 -20.96 0.05 4.80
CA GLU A 76 -21.07 -0.60 6.10
C GLU A 76 -21.88 -1.90 5.99
N LYS A 77 -23.06 -1.83 5.36
CA LYS A 77 -23.91 -3.00 5.15
C LYS A 77 -23.19 -4.09 4.36
N GLY A 78 -22.57 -3.75 3.24
CA GLY A 78 -21.83 -4.71 2.42
C GLY A 78 -20.64 -5.32 3.16
N ALA A 79 -19.93 -4.54 3.98
CA ALA A 79 -18.85 -5.04 4.81
C ALA A 79 -19.34 -6.06 5.85
N TRP A 80 -20.46 -5.78 6.53
CA TRP A 80 -21.05 -6.73 7.49
C TRP A 80 -21.54 -8.02 6.83
N GLU A 81 -22.21 -7.92 5.68
CA GLU A 81 -22.63 -9.09 4.91
C GLU A 81 -21.42 -9.97 4.54
N TYR A 82 -20.32 -9.35 4.11
CA TYR A 82 -19.09 -10.06 3.77
C TYR A 82 -18.43 -10.71 5.00
N LEU A 83 -18.40 -10.00 6.14
CA LEU A 83 -17.86 -10.54 7.40
C LEU A 83 -18.67 -11.75 7.88
N HIS A 84 -20.00 -11.68 7.85
CA HIS A 84 -20.85 -12.80 8.21
C HIS A 84 -20.64 -14.00 7.29
N HIS A 85 -20.46 -13.78 5.99
CA HIS A 85 -20.13 -14.86 5.07
C HIS A 85 -18.79 -15.55 5.44
N ILE A 86 -17.77 -14.77 5.80
CA ILE A 86 -16.48 -15.32 6.28
C ILE A 86 -16.68 -16.11 7.58
N GLU A 87 -17.52 -15.65 8.50
CA GLU A 87 -17.84 -16.37 9.73
C GLU A 87 -18.54 -17.71 9.45
N GLU A 88 -19.53 -17.74 8.54
CA GLU A 88 -20.23 -18.95 8.10
C GLU A 88 -19.28 -19.98 7.47
N MET A 89 -18.22 -19.52 6.81
CA MET A 89 -17.16 -20.36 6.26
C MET A 89 -16.21 -20.96 7.31
N GLY A 90 -16.38 -20.63 8.59
CA GLY A 90 -15.49 -21.07 9.67
C GLY A 90 -14.37 -20.08 9.98
N GLY A 91 -14.57 -18.80 9.65
CA GLY A 91 -13.68 -17.70 10.00
C GLY A 91 -12.56 -17.42 9.00
N ALA A 92 -11.82 -16.34 9.26
CA ALA A 92 -10.82 -15.81 8.32
C ALA A 92 -9.69 -16.80 7.98
N VAL A 93 -9.22 -17.60 8.95
CA VAL A 93 -8.17 -18.60 8.71
C VAL A 93 -8.63 -19.63 7.69
N THR A 94 -9.83 -20.20 7.90
CA THR A 94 -10.44 -21.18 6.99
C THR A 94 -10.69 -20.57 5.61
N ALA A 95 -11.13 -19.32 5.54
CA ALA A 95 -11.34 -18.62 4.27
C ALA A 95 -10.02 -18.40 3.49
N ILE A 96 -8.91 -18.15 4.18
CA ILE A 96 -7.57 -18.03 3.57
C ILE A 96 -7.05 -19.40 3.12
N GLU A 97 -7.18 -20.44 3.95
CA GLU A 97 -6.69 -21.79 3.64
C GLU A 97 -7.47 -22.44 2.49
N SER A 98 -8.77 -22.17 2.39
CA SER A 98 -9.61 -22.60 1.25
C SER A 98 -9.36 -21.82 -0.04
N GLY A 99 -8.54 -20.78 0.00
CA GLY A 99 -8.22 -19.92 -1.14
C GLY A 99 -9.35 -18.97 -1.55
N TYR A 100 -10.38 -18.80 -0.72
CA TYR A 100 -11.53 -17.97 -1.04
C TYR A 100 -11.16 -16.49 -1.22
N ILE A 101 -10.43 -15.92 -0.25
CA ILE A 101 -10.01 -14.50 -0.28
C ILE A 101 -9.16 -14.21 -1.53
N GLN A 102 -8.22 -15.10 -1.85
CA GLN A 102 -7.32 -14.96 -3.00
C GLN A 102 -8.08 -15.02 -4.32
N ARG A 103 -9.07 -15.92 -4.42
CA ARG A 103 -9.93 -16.04 -5.61
C ARG A 103 -10.79 -14.80 -5.80
N GLU A 104 -11.42 -14.27 -4.75
CA GLU A 104 -12.21 -13.02 -4.82
C GLU A 104 -11.37 -11.85 -5.34
N ILE A 105 -10.16 -11.67 -4.80
CA ILE A 105 -9.22 -10.63 -5.25
C ILE A 105 -8.84 -10.83 -6.72
N GLN A 106 -8.56 -12.07 -7.13
CA GLN A 106 -8.19 -12.40 -8.50
C GLN A 106 -9.35 -12.13 -9.48
N GLU A 107 -10.56 -12.53 -9.13
CA GLU A 107 -11.76 -12.31 -9.95
C GLU A 107 -12.05 -10.81 -10.11
N ALA A 108 -11.95 -10.03 -9.03
CA ALA A 108 -12.09 -8.58 -9.09
C ALA A 108 -11.00 -7.93 -9.96
N SER A 109 -9.75 -8.35 -9.81
CA SER A 109 -8.63 -7.86 -10.63
C SER A 109 -8.81 -8.20 -12.11
N TRP A 110 -9.27 -9.41 -12.43
CA TRP A 110 -9.53 -9.84 -13.80
C TRP A 110 -10.69 -9.07 -14.43
N ALA A 111 -11.77 -8.87 -13.67
CA ALA A 111 -12.91 -8.07 -14.12
C ALA A 111 -12.50 -6.62 -14.39
N TYR A 112 -11.66 -6.04 -13.52
CA TYR A 112 -11.09 -4.70 -13.71
C TYR A 112 -10.23 -4.63 -14.98
N GLN A 113 -9.28 -5.55 -15.13
CA GLN A 113 -8.37 -5.56 -16.30
C GLN A 113 -9.16 -5.69 -17.60
N ARG A 114 -10.11 -6.63 -17.66
CA ARG A 114 -10.99 -6.79 -18.81
C ARG A 114 -11.80 -5.53 -19.11
N ALA A 115 -12.29 -4.83 -18.09
CA ALA A 115 -13.01 -3.57 -18.30
C ALA A 115 -12.12 -2.46 -18.88
N VAL A 116 -10.83 -2.43 -18.52
CA VAL A 116 -9.85 -1.50 -19.10
C VAL A 116 -9.54 -1.88 -20.54
N ASP A 117 -9.29 -3.17 -20.82
CA ASP A 117 -8.95 -3.68 -22.16
C ASP A 117 -10.12 -3.53 -23.15
N GLU A 118 -11.36 -3.68 -22.67
CA GLU A 118 -12.58 -3.51 -23.46
C GLU A 118 -13.06 -2.04 -23.53
N ASP A 119 -12.26 -1.07 -23.07
CA ASP A 119 -12.60 0.36 -23.01
C ASP A 119 -13.88 0.72 -22.22
N LYS A 120 -14.42 -0.22 -21.43
CA LYS A 120 -15.55 0.03 -20.51
C LYS A 120 -15.13 0.88 -19.31
N LYS A 121 -13.83 0.89 -18.99
CA LYS A 121 -13.22 1.73 -17.97
C LYS A 121 -12.09 2.55 -18.58
N THR A 122 -12.27 3.86 -18.61
CA THR A 122 -11.28 4.78 -19.16
C THR A 122 -10.13 5.02 -18.18
N ILE A 123 -8.90 4.84 -18.66
CA ILE A 123 -7.66 5.19 -17.98
C ILE A 123 -6.87 6.15 -18.88
N VAL A 124 -6.89 7.43 -18.52
CA VAL A 124 -6.23 8.52 -19.27
C VAL A 124 -4.73 8.27 -19.39
N GLY A 125 -4.19 8.39 -20.60
CA GLY A 125 -2.79 8.09 -20.93
C GLY A 125 -2.49 6.60 -21.10
N VAL A 126 -3.47 5.70 -20.93
CA VAL A 126 -3.29 4.24 -21.14
C VAL A 126 -4.15 3.74 -22.29
N ASN A 127 -5.48 3.78 -22.16
CA ASN A 127 -6.40 3.35 -23.22
C ASN A 127 -7.10 4.52 -23.95
N ARG A 128 -7.06 5.71 -23.37
CA ARG A 128 -7.56 6.95 -23.98
C ARG A 128 -6.57 8.08 -23.78
N PHE A 129 -6.47 8.97 -24.78
CA PHE A 129 -5.59 10.15 -24.74
C PHE A 129 -4.10 9.78 -24.58
N GLN A 130 -3.64 8.73 -25.28
CA GLN A 130 -2.22 8.38 -25.33
C GLN A 130 -1.42 9.46 -26.08
N VAL A 131 -0.16 9.62 -25.70
CA VAL A 131 0.82 10.48 -26.40
C VAL A 131 1.84 9.56 -27.07
N GLU A 132 2.13 9.81 -28.35
CA GLU A 132 3.00 8.92 -29.15
C GLU A 132 4.49 9.02 -28.78
N ASP A 133 4.93 10.17 -28.25
CA ASP A 133 6.33 10.45 -27.88
C ASP A 133 6.48 10.70 -26.36
N GLU A 134 6.37 9.65 -25.53
CA GLU A 134 6.77 9.75 -24.12
C GLU A 134 8.29 9.60 -23.98
N GLU A 135 8.96 10.61 -23.40
CA GLU A 135 10.38 10.52 -23.09
C GLU A 135 10.66 9.43 -22.04
N PRO A 136 11.76 8.68 -22.16
CA PRO A 136 12.14 7.67 -21.19
C PRO A 136 12.42 8.34 -19.83
N GLN A 137 11.56 8.06 -18.84
CA GLN A 137 11.70 8.59 -17.49
C GLN A 137 12.90 7.97 -16.77
N MET A 138 13.55 8.75 -15.91
CA MET A 138 14.68 8.28 -15.10
C MET A 138 14.24 7.17 -14.14
N ILE A 139 14.72 5.96 -14.39
CA ILE A 139 14.52 4.80 -13.51
C ILE A 139 15.60 4.84 -12.43
N PHE A 140 15.20 4.88 -11.16
CA PHE A 140 16.11 4.70 -10.04
C PHE A 140 16.81 3.34 -10.13
N ARG A 141 18.14 3.34 -10.06
CA ARG A 141 18.95 2.12 -10.01
C ARG A 141 19.66 2.04 -8.68
N VAL A 142 19.52 0.89 -8.01
CA VAL A 142 20.26 0.59 -6.79
C VAL A 142 21.75 0.57 -7.11
N ASN A 143 22.56 1.29 -6.33
CA ASN A 143 24.02 1.26 -6.49
C ASN A 143 24.56 -0.12 -6.08
N PRO A 144 25.19 -0.91 -7.00
CA PRO A 144 25.72 -2.24 -6.70
C PRO A 144 26.83 -2.22 -5.64
N GLU A 145 27.53 -1.10 -5.43
CA GLU A 145 28.51 -0.96 -4.35
C GLU A 145 27.86 -1.04 -2.95
N THR A 146 26.56 -0.71 -2.85
CA THR A 146 25.80 -0.82 -1.60
C THR A 146 25.75 -2.28 -1.15
N GLU A 147 25.51 -3.20 -2.08
CA GLU A 147 25.49 -4.63 -1.78
C GLU A 147 26.85 -5.10 -1.27
N LEU A 148 27.93 -4.73 -1.98
CA LEU A 148 29.30 -5.07 -1.60
C LEU A 148 29.66 -4.52 -0.21
N SER A 149 29.26 -3.28 0.07
CA SER A 149 29.47 -2.63 1.37
C SER A 149 28.70 -3.34 2.49
N GLN A 150 27.44 -3.71 2.25
CA GLN A 150 26.63 -4.45 3.23
C GLN A 150 27.18 -5.84 3.49
N LEU A 151 27.62 -6.56 2.45
CA LEU A 151 28.27 -7.87 2.60
C LEU A 151 29.57 -7.76 3.42
N LYS A 152 30.36 -6.70 3.21
CA LYS A 152 31.58 -6.45 3.98
C LYS A 152 31.25 -6.21 5.46
N LYS A 153 30.27 -5.34 5.76
CA LYS A 153 29.80 -5.07 7.12
C LYS A 153 29.27 -6.35 7.79
N PHE A 154 28.45 -7.12 7.09
CA PHE A 154 27.88 -8.36 7.58
C PHE A 154 28.95 -9.41 7.91
N ARG A 155 29.95 -9.58 7.03
CA ARG A 155 31.09 -10.49 7.27
C ARG A 155 31.92 -10.06 8.47
N ALA A 156 32.20 -8.75 8.60
CA ALA A 156 32.93 -8.22 9.75
C ALA A 156 32.15 -8.45 11.06
N PHE A 157 30.86 -8.15 11.08
CA PHE A 157 29.96 -8.40 12.21
C PHE A 157 29.95 -9.88 12.62
N LYS A 158 29.79 -10.80 11.65
CA LYS A 158 29.83 -12.25 11.87
C LYS A 158 31.16 -12.73 12.46
N LYS A 159 32.28 -12.09 12.10
CA LYS A 159 33.62 -12.44 12.61
C LYS A 159 33.90 -11.86 13.99
N GLN A 160 33.34 -10.70 14.32
CA GLN A 160 33.56 -10.02 15.60
C GLN A 160 32.61 -10.48 16.71
N ARG A 161 31.41 -10.96 16.35
CA ARG A 161 30.44 -11.44 17.35
C ARG A 161 30.92 -12.72 18.02
N ASP A 162 30.57 -12.88 19.30
CA ASP A 162 30.70 -14.17 19.98
C ASP A 162 29.60 -15.14 19.50
N ASP A 163 30.00 -16.28 18.96
CA ASP A 163 29.07 -17.26 18.38
C ASP A 163 28.47 -18.19 19.46
N ALA A 164 29.09 -18.32 20.63
CA ALA A 164 28.56 -19.12 21.74
C ALA A 164 27.21 -18.60 22.28
N PRO A 165 27.04 -17.31 22.66
CA PRO A 165 25.77 -16.78 23.12
C PRO A 165 24.73 -16.74 21.99
N VAL A 166 25.14 -16.53 20.74
CA VAL A 166 24.23 -16.57 19.59
C VAL A 166 23.63 -17.97 19.42
N ARG A 167 24.44 -19.02 19.44
CA ARG A 167 23.95 -20.41 19.33
C ARG A 167 23.04 -20.79 20.49
N ALA A 168 23.39 -20.38 21.71
CA ALA A 168 22.54 -20.60 22.88
C ALA A 168 21.19 -19.90 22.74
N THR A 169 21.17 -18.66 22.27
CA THR A 169 19.93 -17.87 22.06
C THR A 169 19.07 -18.46 20.96
N LEU A 170 19.65 -18.86 19.83
CA LEU A 170 18.91 -19.51 18.74
C LEU A 170 18.33 -20.86 19.17
N LYS A 171 19.05 -21.63 19.98
CA LYS A 171 18.54 -22.89 20.54
C LYS A 171 17.39 -22.65 21.52
N ARG A 172 17.47 -21.60 22.34
CA ARG A 172 16.35 -21.19 23.22
C ARG A 172 15.14 -20.75 22.40
N LEU A 173 15.34 -20.00 21.33
CA LEU A 173 14.27 -19.59 20.42
C LEU A 173 13.59 -20.79 19.75
N ASP A 174 14.37 -21.76 19.23
CA ASP A 174 13.82 -23.01 18.68
C ASP A 174 13.06 -23.81 19.73
N GLY A 175 13.55 -23.86 20.97
CA GLY A 175 12.84 -24.46 22.10
C GLY A 175 11.51 -23.78 22.39
N ALA A 176 11.51 -22.45 22.49
CA ALA A 176 10.32 -21.64 22.75
C ALA A 176 9.26 -21.77 21.66
N CYS A 177 9.66 -21.81 20.38
CA CYS A 177 8.73 -22.01 19.27
C CYS A 177 8.09 -23.41 19.23
N ARG A 178 8.68 -24.40 19.90
CA ARG A 178 8.16 -25.78 19.98
C ARG A 178 7.36 -26.04 21.25
N SER A 179 7.48 -25.18 22.25
CA SER A 179 6.66 -25.20 23.46
C SER A 179 5.47 -24.26 23.33
N ASP A 180 4.36 -24.54 24.01
CA ASP A 180 3.24 -23.60 24.12
C ASP A 180 3.55 -22.38 25.02
N GLU A 181 4.75 -22.35 25.64
CA GLU A 181 5.30 -21.16 26.28
C GLU A 181 5.85 -20.23 25.19
N GLY A 182 5.06 -19.23 24.80
CA GLY A 182 5.48 -18.21 23.83
C GLY A 182 6.79 -17.51 24.22
N PRO A 183 7.47 -16.85 23.27
CA PRO A 183 8.78 -16.25 23.51
C PRO A 183 8.68 -15.16 24.59
N SER A 184 9.22 -15.45 25.78
CA SER A 184 9.45 -14.46 26.86
C SER A 184 10.61 -13.53 26.52
#